data_AF-A0A8K0SBY3-F1
#
_entry.id   AF-A0A8K0SBY3-F1
#
_cell.length_a   1.000
_cell.length_b   1.000
_cell.length_c   1.000
_cell.angle_alpha   90.00
_cell.angle_beta   90.00
_cell.angle_gamma   90.00
#
_symmetry.space_group_name_H-M   'P 1'
#
loop_
_entity.id
_entity.type
_entity.pdbx_description
1 polymer ?
#
loop_
_entity_poly.entity_id
_entity_poly.type
_entity_poly.pdbx_seq_one_letter_code
_entity_poly.pdbx_strand_id
1 'polypeptide(L)'
;MSFATDEALRLFIIQICCISIVYMAVGLRCFVRCSLTKVPKLDDVFMYMSVLLYTAQSSFVLRGIILGGLGQHGPDLTTDETVVGFKSWYFGELISALVTITVRLSVAILLLRMCKNVRYHERYEKIVYGCLAIFWRPDMPGACSSTIVPNTAITLSAVAAVSDVMLALLPIVLIWGAKIHWKKKVFIGVLMGLGVGAGAMMIARIFYIRGVDITAEFLYTTV
;
A
#
# COMPACT_ATOMS: atom_id res chain seq x y z
N MET A 1 28.87 4.64 18.39
CA MET A 1 28.46 4.30 17.00
C MET A 1 28.66 2.80 16.83
N SER A 2 27.85 2.03 17.54
CA SER A 2 28.02 0.59 17.74
C SER A 2 26.89 -0.13 17.01
N PHE A 3 27.26 -1.07 16.15
CA PHE A 3 26.44 -2.14 15.58
C PHE A 3 24.96 -1.81 15.33
N ALA A 4 24.66 -1.43 14.08
CA ALA A 4 23.34 -1.75 13.52
C ALA A 4 23.16 -3.27 13.68
N THR A 5 22.14 -3.68 14.44
CA THR A 5 21.76 -5.09 14.58
C THR A 5 21.51 -5.68 13.20
N ASP A 6 21.83 -6.97 13.01
CA ASP A 6 21.66 -7.66 11.72
C ASP A 6 20.24 -7.48 11.13
N GLU A 7 19.23 -7.36 11.99
CA GLU A 7 17.83 -7.11 11.61
C GLU A 7 17.61 -5.70 11.05
N ALA A 8 18.17 -4.65 11.66
CA ALA A 8 18.08 -3.29 11.13
C ALA A 8 18.73 -3.17 9.74
N LEU A 9 19.86 -3.86 9.54
CA LEU A 9 20.53 -3.94 8.24
C LEU A 9 19.68 -4.69 7.21
N ARG A 10 19.05 -5.80 7.58
CA ARG A 10 18.13 -6.55 6.72
C ARG A 10 16.96 -5.68 6.25
N LEU A 11 16.31 -4.98 7.18
CA LEU A 11 15.20 -4.06 6.88
C LEU A 11 15.63 -2.94 5.94
N PHE A 12 16.82 -2.38 6.16
CA PHE A 12 17.38 -1.35 5.29
C PHE A 12 17.63 -1.85 3.86
N ILE A 13 18.20 -3.05 3.70
CA ILE A 13 18.43 -3.68 2.39
C ILE A 13 17.09 -3.93 1.67
N ILE A 14 16.12 -4.51 2.36
CA ILE A 14 14.79 -4.80 1.80
C ILE A 14 14.13 -3.49 1.32
N GLN A 15 14.17 -2.43 2.11
CA GLN A 15 13.60 -1.14 1.76
C GLN A 15 14.22 -0.55 0.49
N ILE A 16 15.55 -0.58 0.36
CA ILE A 16 16.26 -0.10 -0.84
C ILE A 16 15.86 -0.92 -2.07
N CYS A 17 15.83 -2.25 -1.95
CA CYS A 17 15.43 -3.12 -3.04
C CYS A 17 14.00 -2.79 -3.51
N CYS A 18 13.05 -2.65 -2.59
CA CYS A 18 11.67 -2.28 -2.92
C CYS A 18 11.58 -0.91 -3.62
N ILE A 19 12.30 0.10 -3.14
CA ILE A 19 12.36 1.43 -3.78
C ILE A 19 12.89 1.30 -5.22
N SER A 20 13.98 0.56 -5.41
CA SER A 20 14.59 0.40 -6.73
C SER A 20 13.63 -0.21 -7.74
N ILE A 21 12.88 -1.23 -7.35
CA ILE A 21 11.88 -1.91 -8.20
C ILE A 21 10.73 -0.95 -8.56
N VAL A 22 10.23 -0.18 -7.59
CA VAL A 22 9.15 0.79 -7.83
C VAL A 22 9.58 1.87 -8.81
N TYR A 23 10.77 2.46 -8.60
CA TYR A 23 11.30 3.48 -9.50
C TYR A 23 11.56 2.95 -10.90
N MET A 24 12.07 1.72 -11.04
CA MET A 24 12.26 1.08 -12.33
C MET A 24 10.92 0.84 -13.06
N ALA A 25 9.90 0.34 -12.35
CA ALA A 25 8.58 0.11 -12.92
C ALA A 25 7.91 1.42 -13.39
N VAL A 26 8.05 2.49 -12.61
CA VAL A 26 7.52 3.83 -12.95
C VAL A 26 8.30 4.43 -14.11
N GLY A 27 9.62 4.33 -14.11
CA GLY A 27 10.47 4.80 -15.20
C GLY A 27 10.12 4.13 -16.53
N LEU A 28 9.87 2.81 -16.52
CA LEU A 28 9.40 2.08 -17.70
C LEU A 28 8.03 2.58 -18.17
N ARG A 29 7.09 2.83 -17.24
CA ARG A 29 5.77 3.38 -17.58
C ARG A 29 5.87 4.77 -18.18
N CYS A 30 6.71 5.64 -17.62
CA CYS A 30 6.99 6.96 -18.19
C CYS A 30 7.54 6.86 -19.60
N PHE A 31 8.54 5.99 -19.80
CA PHE A 31 9.16 5.77 -21.11
C PHE A 31 8.13 5.34 -22.16
N VAL A 32 7.35 4.29 -21.87
CA VAL A 32 6.30 3.80 -22.78
C VAL A 32 5.26 4.88 -23.07
N ARG A 33 4.89 5.70 -22.08
CA ARG A 33 3.88 6.77 -22.26
C ARG A 33 4.39 7.94 -23.08
N CYS A 34 5.61 8.42 -22.78
CA CYS A 34 6.28 9.46 -23.56
C CYS A 34 6.46 9.04 -25.01
N SER A 35 6.84 7.78 -25.26
CA SER A 35 7.05 7.27 -26.61
C SER A 35 5.74 6.95 -27.37
N LEU A 36 4.69 6.46 -26.70
CA LEU A 36 3.52 5.89 -27.38
C LEU A 36 2.25 6.76 -27.33
N THR A 37 2.03 7.55 -26.27
CA THR A 37 0.70 8.19 -26.05
C THR A 37 0.71 9.72 -26.07
N LYS A 38 1.87 10.39 -25.87
CA LYS A 38 2.13 11.84 -25.99
C LYS A 38 1.22 12.84 -25.25
N VAL A 39 0.13 12.42 -24.60
CA VAL A 39 -0.78 13.30 -23.84
C VAL A 39 -0.89 12.83 -22.38
N PRO A 40 -0.57 13.68 -21.38
CA PRO A 40 -0.72 13.32 -19.97
C PRO A 40 -2.20 13.20 -19.63
N LYS A 41 -2.58 12.13 -18.93
CA LYS A 41 -3.95 11.91 -18.45
C LYS A 41 -4.00 11.96 -16.93
N LEU A 42 -5.18 12.19 -16.38
CA LEU A 42 -5.42 12.24 -14.92
C LEU A 42 -4.96 10.95 -14.20
N ASP A 43 -5.02 9.80 -14.89
CA ASP A 43 -4.43 8.52 -14.47
C ASP A 43 -2.93 8.62 -14.13
N ASP A 44 -2.16 9.35 -14.94
CA ASP A 44 -0.71 9.51 -14.76
C ASP A 44 -0.41 10.39 -13.54
N VAL A 45 -1.25 11.39 -13.25
CA VAL A 45 -1.10 12.26 -12.06
C VAL A 45 -1.21 11.45 -10.77
N PHE A 46 -2.21 10.57 -10.66
CA PHE A 46 -2.34 9.70 -9.48
C PHE A 46 -1.17 8.74 -9.32
N MET A 47 -0.62 8.24 -10.43
CA MET A 47 0.59 7.42 -10.39
C MET A 47 1.79 8.22 -9.85
N TYR A 48 2.07 9.42 -10.36
CA TYR A 48 3.17 10.25 -9.85
C TYR A 48 2.98 10.66 -8.39
N MET A 49 1.75 11.01 -8.00
CA MET A 49 1.42 11.33 -6.61
C MET A 49 1.68 10.14 -5.68
N SER A 50 1.33 8.92 -6.10
CA SER A 50 1.58 7.71 -5.29
C SER A 50 3.07 7.46 -5.07
N VAL A 51 3.90 7.71 -6.09
CA VAL A 51 5.36 7.55 -5.99
C VAL A 51 5.96 8.60 -5.06
N LEU A 52 5.52 9.86 -5.16
CA LEU A 52 5.98 10.93 -4.27
C LEU A 52 5.66 10.60 -2.81
N LEU A 53 4.43 10.13 -2.54
CA LEU A 53 4.03 9.70 -1.20
C LEU A 53 4.82 8.47 -0.72
N TYR A 54 5.12 7.52 -1.61
CA TYR A 54 5.94 6.35 -1.29
C TYR A 54 7.40 6.73 -0.98
N THR A 55 7.97 7.70 -1.68
CA THR A 55 9.28 8.26 -1.38
C THR A 55 9.29 8.95 -0.01
N ALA A 56 8.22 9.69 0.32
CA ALA A 56 8.05 10.28 1.64
C ALA A 56 7.94 9.20 2.73
N GLN A 57 7.13 8.15 2.53
CA GLN A 57 7.05 7.03 3.47
C GLN A 57 8.42 6.38 3.69
N SER A 58 9.15 6.12 2.61
CA SER A 58 10.47 5.51 2.66
C SER A 58 11.47 6.31 3.47
N SER A 59 11.42 7.64 3.41
CA SER A 59 12.32 8.49 4.21
C SER A 59 12.01 8.42 5.70
N PHE A 60 10.73 8.31 6.09
CA PHE A 60 10.35 8.08 7.49
C PHE A 60 10.78 6.72 8.01
N VAL A 61 10.65 5.66 7.20
CA VAL A 61 11.10 4.31 7.56
C VAL A 61 12.62 4.28 7.77
N LEU A 62 13.38 4.86 6.83
CA LEU A 62 14.84 4.95 6.95
C LEU A 62 15.27 5.77 8.18
N ARG A 63 14.56 6.87 8.48
CA ARG A 63 14.79 7.66 9.69
C ARG A 63 14.50 6.87 10.96
N GLY A 64 13.46 6.04 10.95
CA GLY A 64 13.12 5.12 12.04
C GLY A 64 14.19 4.07 12.29
N ILE A 65 14.76 3.49 11.22
CA ILE A 65 15.84 2.49 11.32
C ILE A 65 17.13 3.11 11.88
N ILE A 66 17.50 4.32 11.41
CA ILE A 66 18.78 4.94 11.77
C ILE A 66 18.73 5.63 13.15
N LEU A 67 17.62 6.27 13.51
CA LEU A 67 17.51 7.12 14.71
C LEU A 67 16.54 6.60 15.77
N GLY A 68 15.69 5.62 15.44
CA GLY A 68 14.55 5.22 16.25
C GLY A 68 14.63 3.79 16.80
N GLY A 69 15.76 3.10 16.63
CA GLY A 69 15.93 1.74 17.14
C GLY A 69 15.01 0.69 16.51
N LEU A 70 14.40 0.95 15.34
CA LEU A 70 13.55 -0.04 14.67
C LEU A 70 14.37 -1.32 14.39
N GLY A 71 13.91 -2.46 14.90
CA GLY A 71 14.62 -3.74 14.80
C GLY A 71 15.66 -4.00 15.90
N GLN A 72 15.70 -3.20 16.98
CA GLN A 72 16.48 -3.50 18.20
C GLN A 72 15.56 -3.93 19.35
N HIS A 73 16.04 -4.84 20.20
CA HIS A 73 15.27 -5.31 21.36
C HIS A 73 15.12 -4.18 22.38
N GLY A 74 13.92 -4.07 22.97
CA GLY A 74 13.54 -3.02 23.91
C GLY A 74 14.44 -2.77 25.13
N PRO A 75 15.23 -3.73 25.67
CA PRO A 75 16.12 -3.49 26.81
C PRO A 75 17.34 -2.63 26.52
N ASP A 76 17.78 -2.55 25.25
CA ASP A 76 19.02 -1.87 24.85
C ASP A 76 18.82 -0.42 24.39
N LEU A 77 17.56 0.07 24.38
CA LEU A 77 17.17 1.36 23.82
C LEU A 77 16.89 2.41 24.88
N THR A 78 17.40 3.62 24.66
CA THR A 78 17.10 4.77 25.52
C THR A 78 15.63 5.20 25.32
N THR A 79 14.98 5.69 26.37
CA THR A 79 13.58 6.17 26.31
C THR A 79 13.37 7.27 25.24
N ASP A 80 14.41 8.06 24.94
CA ASP A 80 14.36 9.09 23.89
C ASP A 80 14.39 8.50 22.46
N GLU A 81 15.12 7.40 22.25
CA GLU A 81 15.25 6.74 20.94
C GLU A 81 13.96 6.01 20.56
N THR A 82 13.34 5.34 21.53
CA THR A 82 12.04 4.67 21.35
C THR A 82 10.93 5.67 20.99
N VAL A 83 10.89 6.85 21.62
CA VAL A 83 9.91 7.90 21.26
C VAL A 83 10.09 8.38 19.82
N VAL A 84 11.34 8.54 19.35
CA VAL A 84 11.62 8.90 17.95
C VAL A 84 11.23 7.79 16.98
N GLY A 85 11.41 6.53 17.36
CA GLY A 85 10.98 5.34 16.63
C GLY A 85 9.46 5.29 16.46
N PHE A 86 8.72 5.37 17.56
CA PHE A 86 7.25 5.36 17.55
C PHE A 86 6.67 6.53 16.75
N LYS A 87 7.25 7.73 16.86
CA LYS A 87 6.82 8.89 16.08
C LYS A 87 7.03 8.65 14.59
N SER A 88 8.21 8.17 14.19
CA SER A 88 8.52 7.88 12.78
C SER A 88 7.62 6.77 12.22
N TRP A 89 7.37 5.72 13.00
CA TRP A 89 6.46 4.62 12.66
C TRP A 89 5.02 5.13 12.45
N TYR A 90 4.50 5.92 13.39
CA TYR A 90 3.15 6.47 13.30
C TYR A 90 2.94 7.35 12.06
N PHE A 91 3.87 8.25 11.76
CA PHE A 91 3.80 9.06 10.54
C PHE A 91 3.98 8.20 9.27
N GLY A 92 4.82 7.17 9.33
CA GLY A 92 4.98 6.20 8.25
C GLY A 92 3.68 5.46 7.94
N GLU A 93 2.95 5.02 8.96
CA GLU A 93 1.66 4.34 8.81
C GLU A 93 0.58 5.27 8.23
N LEU A 94 0.52 6.53 8.68
CA LEU A 94 -0.40 7.53 8.13
C LEU A 94 -0.14 7.80 6.63
N ILE A 95 1.13 7.94 6.25
CA ILE A 95 1.50 8.13 4.84
C ILE A 95 1.23 6.86 4.05
N SER A 96 1.49 5.68 4.62
CA SER A 96 1.19 4.40 3.98
C SER A 96 -0.30 4.27 3.65
N ALA A 97 -1.19 4.71 4.54
CA ALA A 97 -2.62 4.76 4.26
C ALA A 97 -2.91 5.59 2.99
N LEU A 98 -2.31 6.79 2.86
CA LEU A 98 -2.46 7.63 1.67
C LEU A 98 -1.87 6.99 0.40
N VAL A 99 -0.74 6.31 0.51
CA VAL A 99 -0.12 5.56 -0.60
C VAL A 99 -1.06 4.45 -1.08
N THR A 100 -1.62 3.65 -0.17
CA THR A 100 -2.53 2.55 -0.56
C THR A 100 -3.79 3.06 -1.26
N ILE A 101 -4.35 4.20 -0.82
CA ILE A 101 -5.48 4.88 -1.49
C ILE A 101 -5.13 5.24 -2.92
N THR A 102 -4.03 5.97 -3.09
CA THR A 102 -3.62 6.53 -4.39
C THR A 102 -3.22 5.42 -5.38
N VAL A 103 -2.54 4.38 -4.92
CA VAL A 103 -2.22 3.20 -5.75
C VAL A 103 -3.49 2.49 -6.20
N ARG A 104 -4.46 2.28 -5.30
CA ARG A 104 -5.74 1.63 -5.67
C ARG A 104 -6.56 2.46 -6.64
N LEU A 105 -6.62 3.77 -6.45
CA LEU A 105 -7.24 4.69 -7.41
C LEU A 105 -6.62 4.56 -8.80
N SER A 106 -5.28 4.53 -8.89
CA SER A 106 -4.57 4.36 -10.16
C SER A 106 -4.89 3.02 -10.82
N VAL A 107 -4.86 1.91 -10.08
CA VAL A 107 -5.18 0.58 -10.63
C VAL A 107 -6.65 0.49 -11.06
N ALA A 108 -7.57 1.02 -10.27
CA ALA A 108 -9.00 1.01 -10.58
C ALA A 108 -9.32 1.79 -11.87
N ILE A 109 -8.70 2.97 -12.06
CA ILE A 109 -8.82 3.79 -13.27
C ILE A 109 -8.18 3.09 -14.49
N LEU A 110 -7.03 2.44 -14.31
CA LEU A 110 -6.40 1.63 -15.36
C LEU A 110 -7.35 0.50 -15.83
N LEU A 111 -7.97 -0.22 -14.90
CA LEU A 111 -8.92 -1.28 -15.20
C LEU A 111 -10.19 -0.76 -15.88
N LEU A 112 -10.76 0.38 -15.41
CA LEU A 112 -11.86 1.10 -16.06
C LEU A 112 -11.55 1.34 -17.55
N ARG A 113 -10.36 1.87 -17.83
CA ARG A 113 -9.95 2.20 -19.20
C ARG A 113 -9.78 0.97 -20.09
N MET A 114 -9.26 -0.13 -19.55
CA MET A 114 -9.09 -1.37 -20.32
C MET A 114 -10.42 -2.03 -20.67
N CYS A 115 -11.46 -1.78 -19.87
CA CYS A 115 -12.78 -2.38 -19.98
C CYS A 115 -13.83 -1.50 -20.68
N LYS A 116 -13.46 -0.31 -21.17
CA LYS A 116 -14.38 0.67 -21.78
C LYS A 116 -15.29 0.12 -22.89
N ASN A 117 -14.81 -0.86 -23.66
CA ASN A 117 -15.57 -1.46 -24.76
C ASN A 117 -16.48 -2.63 -24.34
N VAL A 118 -16.63 -2.91 -23.04
CA VAL A 118 -17.48 -4.00 -22.55
C VAL A 118 -18.88 -3.47 -22.25
N ARG A 119 -19.90 -4.24 -22.63
CA ARG A 119 -21.34 -3.91 -22.50
C ARG A 119 -21.82 -3.62 -21.07
N TYR A 120 -21.01 -3.92 -20.06
CA TYR A 120 -21.30 -3.71 -18.64
C TYR A 120 -20.54 -2.52 -18.00
N HIS A 121 -19.97 -1.62 -18.82
CA HIS A 121 -19.14 -0.50 -18.35
C HIS A 121 -19.82 0.40 -17.31
N GLU A 122 -21.09 0.75 -17.50
CA GLU A 122 -21.81 1.67 -16.60
C GLU A 122 -22.04 1.09 -15.20
N ARG A 123 -22.26 -0.23 -15.10
CA ARG A 123 -22.36 -0.91 -13.79
C ARG A 123 -20.99 -0.99 -13.10
N TYR A 124 -19.94 -1.23 -13.88
CA TYR A 124 -18.57 -1.34 -13.42
C TYR A 124 -18.06 -0.01 -12.82
N GLU A 125 -18.35 1.11 -13.49
CA GLU A 125 -18.00 2.45 -13.01
C GLU A 125 -18.62 2.73 -11.63
N LYS A 126 -19.92 2.45 -11.45
CA LYS A 126 -20.63 2.64 -10.17
C LYS A 126 -20.06 1.78 -9.04
N ILE A 127 -19.69 0.52 -9.33
CA ILE A 127 -19.10 -0.38 -8.31
C ILE A 127 -17.72 0.13 -7.87
N VAL A 128 -16.87 0.53 -8.82
CA VAL A 128 -15.54 1.07 -8.52
C VAL A 128 -15.64 2.36 -7.70
N TYR A 129 -16.49 3.31 -8.11
CA TYR A 129 -16.73 4.53 -7.35
C TYR A 129 -17.31 4.26 -5.96
N GLY A 130 -18.20 3.26 -5.83
CA GLY A 130 -18.73 2.82 -4.54
C GLY A 130 -17.65 2.28 -3.59
N CYS A 131 -16.76 1.41 -4.08
CA CYS A 131 -15.63 0.90 -3.30
C CYS A 131 -14.66 2.02 -2.89
N LEU A 132 -14.38 2.96 -3.79
CA LEU A 132 -13.54 4.13 -3.50
C LEU A 132 -14.19 5.06 -2.46
N ALA A 133 -15.50 5.27 -2.54
CA ALA A 133 -16.24 6.10 -1.60
C ALA A 133 -16.28 5.48 -0.19
N ILE A 134 -16.35 4.15 -0.07
CA ILE A 134 -16.24 3.45 1.22
C ILE A 134 -14.86 3.68 1.84
N PHE A 135 -13.79 3.59 1.04
CA PHE A 135 -12.43 3.83 1.53
C PHE A 135 -12.20 5.29 1.94
N TRP A 136 -12.77 6.24 1.18
CA TRP A 136 -12.62 7.67 1.47
C TRP A 136 -13.44 8.12 2.68
N ARG A 137 -14.27 7.27 3.30
CA ARG A 137 -14.98 7.65 4.54
C ARG A 137 -13.98 7.75 5.68
N PRO A 138 -13.72 8.95 6.22
CA PRO A 138 -12.84 9.09 7.36
C PRO A 138 -13.63 8.71 8.62
N ASP A 139 -13.67 7.43 8.98
CA ASP A 139 -14.07 7.03 10.34
C ASP A 139 -12.86 7.20 11.27
N MET A 140 -12.53 8.47 11.55
CA MET A 140 -11.49 8.86 12.49
C MET A 140 -12.17 9.57 13.68
N PRO A 141 -12.72 8.84 14.66
CA PRO A 141 -13.07 9.44 15.94
C PRO A 141 -11.78 9.96 16.60
N GLY A 142 -11.59 11.28 16.58
CA GLY A 142 -10.40 11.96 17.07
C GLY A 142 -10.31 12.00 18.59
N ALA A 143 -10.13 10.85 19.23
CA ALA A 143 -9.84 10.76 20.66
C ALA A 143 -8.42 10.22 20.89
N CYS A 144 -7.67 10.85 21.82
CA CYS A 144 -6.36 10.37 22.25
C CYS A 144 -6.54 9.25 23.27
N SER A 145 -6.61 8.00 22.81
CA SER A 145 -6.57 6.81 23.67
C SER A 145 -5.68 5.74 23.05
N SER A 146 -4.90 5.06 23.90
CA SER A 146 -3.96 3.99 23.52
C SER A 146 -4.62 2.80 22.81
N THR A 147 -5.94 2.64 22.94
CA THR A 147 -6.72 1.58 22.27
C THR A 147 -7.17 1.95 20.86
N ILE A 148 -7.15 3.22 20.49
CA ILE A 148 -7.72 3.69 19.21
C ILE A 148 -6.76 3.40 18.05
N VAL A 149 -5.45 3.56 18.25
CA VAL A 149 -4.42 3.33 17.23
C VAL A 149 -4.42 1.90 16.65
N PRO A 150 -4.43 0.82 17.46
CA PRO A 150 -4.50 -0.54 16.90
C PRO A 150 -5.86 -0.83 16.26
N ASN A 151 -6.97 -0.35 16.83
CA ASN A 151 -8.30 -0.58 16.27
C ASN A 151 -8.49 0.10 14.90
N THR A 152 -7.97 1.31 14.72
CA THR A 152 -8.02 2.01 13.43
C THR A 152 -7.13 1.31 12.39
N ALA A 153 -5.94 0.87 12.78
CA ALA A 153 -5.05 0.11 11.90
C ALA A 153 -5.67 -1.23 11.45
N ILE A 154 -6.34 -1.95 12.35
CA ILE A 154 -7.07 -3.19 12.03
C ILE A 154 -8.22 -2.91 11.07
N THR A 155 -9.02 -1.87 11.34
CA THR A 155 -10.16 -1.49 10.50
C THR A 155 -9.71 -1.10 9.11
N LEU A 156 -8.65 -0.29 9.00
CA LEU A 156 -8.04 0.11 7.74
C LEU A 156 -7.52 -1.11 6.97
N SER A 157 -6.84 -2.05 7.64
CA SER A 157 -6.31 -3.27 7.04
C SER A 157 -7.44 -4.19 6.54
N ALA A 158 -8.54 -4.29 7.29
CA ALA A 158 -9.70 -5.10 6.89
C ALA A 158 -10.41 -4.51 5.66
N VAL A 159 -10.69 -3.20 5.67
CA VAL A 159 -11.25 -2.48 4.51
C VAL A 159 -10.33 -2.62 3.31
N ALA A 160 -9.02 -2.53 3.54
CA ALA A 160 -8.01 -2.71 2.52
C ALA A 160 -8.07 -4.11 1.89
N ALA A 161 -8.06 -5.17 2.70
CA ALA A 161 -8.15 -6.55 2.22
C ALA A 161 -9.42 -6.80 1.41
N VAL A 162 -10.57 -6.33 1.89
CA VAL A 162 -11.85 -6.45 1.17
C VAL A 162 -11.79 -5.73 -0.18
N SER A 163 -11.21 -4.54 -0.22
CA SER A 163 -11.10 -3.77 -1.47
C SER A 163 -10.19 -4.45 -2.50
N ASP A 164 -9.09 -5.08 -2.07
CA ASP A 164 -8.19 -5.82 -2.97
C ASP A 164 -8.88 -7.04 -3.56
N VAL A 165 -9.63 -7.79 -2.73
CA VAL A 165 -10.43 -8.94 -3.19
C VAL A 165 -11.51 -8.49 -4.17
N MET A 166 -12.21 -7.39 -3.90
CA MET A 166 -13.24 -6.86 -4.81
C MET A 166 -12.64 -6.41 -6.14
N LEU A 167 -11.57 -5.61 -6.13
CA LEU A 167 -10.88 -5.16 -7.34
C LEU A 167 -10.29 -6.35 -8.12
N ALA A 168 -9.86 -7.40 -7.43
CA ALA A 168 -9.35 -8.64 -8.02
C ALA A 168 -10.42 -9.65 -8.42
N LEU A 169 -11.72 -9.42 -8.15
CA LEU A 169 -12.82 -10.25 -8.67
C LEU A 169 -13.54 -9.57 -9.84
N LEU A 170 -13.63 -8.23 -9.83
CA LEU A 170 -14.37 -7.45 -10.84
C LEU A 170 -14.03 -7.84 -12.30
N PRO A 171 -12.74 -7.78 -12.73
CA PRO A 171 -12.40 -8.15 -14.10
C PRO A 171 -12.60 -9.64 -14.47
N ILE A 172 -12.61 -10.59 -13.54
CA ILE A 172 -12.79 -12.04 -13.82
C ILE A 172 -14.22 -12.25 -14.29
N VAL A 173 -15.17 -11.71 -13.51
CA VAL A 173 -16.60 -11.76 -13.84
C VAL A 173 -16.85 -11.09 -15.19
N LEU A 174 -16.15 -10.00 -15.48
CA LEU A 174 -16.29 -9.27 -16.74
C LEU A 174 -15.75 -10.04 -17.96
N ILE A 175 -14.60 -10.70 -17.82
CA ILE A 175 -13.91 -11.37 -18.94
C ILE A 175 -14.57 -12.72 -19.28
N TRP A 176 -15.30 -13.35 -18.34
CA TRP A 176 -15.85 -14.69 -18.53
C TRP A 176 -16.76 -14.81 -19.76
N GLY A 177 -17.50 -13.76 -20.11
CA GLY A 177 -18.35 -13.72 -21.31
C GLY A 177 -17.84 -12.85 -22.47
N ALA A 178 -16.67 -12.20 -22.33
CA ALA A 178 -16.23 -11.16 -23.25
C ALA A 178 -15.17 -11.65 -24.26
N LYS A 179 -15.40 -11.39 -25.55
CA LYS A 179 -14.45 -11.66 -26.64
C LYS A 179 -13.32 -10.62 -26.64
N ILE A 180 -12.33 -10.80 -25.76
CA ILE A 180 -11.16 -9.92 -25.64
C ILE A 180 -9.92 -10.65 -26.18
N HIS A 181 -9.01 -9.91 -26.82
CA HIS A 181 -7.76 -10.49 -27.30
C HIS A 181 -6.89 -11.04 -26.16
N TRP A 182 -6.23 -12.17 -26.42
CA TRP A 182 -5.50 -12.94 -25.40
C TRP A 182 -4.47 -12.12 -24.59
N LYS A 183 -3.72 -11.22 -25.24
CA LYS A 183 -2.73 -10.37 -24.54
C LYS A 183 -3.32 -9.51 -23.42
N LYS A 184 -4.53 -8.96 -23.60
CA LYS A 184 -5.24 -8.20 -22.55
C LYS A 184 -5.71 -9.13 -21.44
N LYS A 185 -6.18 -10.33 -21.79
CA LYS A 185 -6.64 -11.34 -20.83
C LYS A 185 -5.52 -11.79 -19.88
N VAL A 186 -4.32 -12.06 -20.42
CA VAL A 186 -3.15 -12.42 -19.61
C VAL A 186 -2.75 -11.26 -18.70
N PHE A 187 -2.64 -10.03 -19.23
CA PHE A 187 -2.28 -8.86 -18.44
C PHE A 187 -3.25 -8.62 -17.28
N ILE A 188 -4.56 -8.73 -17.54
CA ILE A 188 -5.57 -8.58 -16.49
C ILE A 188 -5.45 -9.73 -15.48
N GLY A 189 -5.25 -10.98 -15.91
CA GLY A 189 -5.04 -12.10 -15.00
C GLY A 189 -3.86 -11.91 -14.03
N VAL A 190 -2.72 -11.40 -14.53
CA VAL A 190 -1.55 -11.09 -13.68
C VAL A 190 -1.86 -9.99 -12.66
N LEU A 191 -2.53 -8.91 -13.10
CA LEU A 191 -2.94 -7.83 -12.19
C LEU A 191 -3.86 -8.32 -11.07
N MET A 192 -4.74 -9.27 -11.37
CA MET A 192 -5.67 -9.82 -10.40
C MET A 192 -4.99 -10.75 -9.41
N GLY A 193 -4.03 -11.57 -9.88
CA GLY A 193 -3.20 -12.38 -8.99
C GLY A 193 -2.42 -11.52 -7.99
N LEU A 194 -1.90 -10.37 -8.42
CA LEU A 194 -1.23 -9.41 -7.54
C LEU A 194 -2.19 -8.85 -6.47
N GLY A 195 -3.43 -8.51 -6.86
CA GLY A 195 -4.45 -8.01 -5.94
C GLY A 195 -4.85 -9.01 -4.86
N VAL A 196 -5.10 -10.27 -5.23
CA VAL A 196 -5.42 -11.33 -4.23
C VAL A 196 -4.25 -11.55 -3.27
N GLY A 197 -3.01 -11.55 -3.78
CA GLY A 197 -1.81 -11.68 -2.95
C GLY A 197 -1.67 -10.52 -1.94
N ALA A 198 -1.91 -9.29 -2.37
CA ALA A 198 -1.91 -8.12 -1.49
C ALA A 198 -3.00 -8.20 -0.40
N GLY A 199 -4.20 -8.65 -0.76
CA GLY A 199 -5.28 -8.87 0.20
C GLY A 199 -4.94 -9.94 1.25
N ALA A 200 -4.33 -11.05 0.84
CA ALA A 200 -3.88 -12.10 1.76
C ALA A 200 -2.80 -11.61 2.74
N MET A 201 -1.84 -10.82 2.26
CA MET A 201 -0.83 -10.16 3.11
C MET A 201 -1.47 -9.25 4.17
N MET A 202 -2.47 -8.45 3.80
CA MET A 202 -3.19 -7.59 4.75
C MET A 202 -3.93 -8.40 5.81
N ILE A 203 -4.52 -9.54 5.45
CA ILE A 203 -5.17 -10.44 6.41
C ILE A 203 -4.16 -10.99 7.41
N ALA A 204 -2.99 -11.46 6.94
CA ALA A 204 -1.92 -11.92 7.82
C ALA A 204 -1.46 -10.82 8.78
N ARG A 205 -1.34 -9.57 8.31
CA ARG A 205 -1.02 -8.40 9.14
C ARG A 205 -2.02 -8.18 10.28
N ILE A 206 -3.32 -8.37 10.03
CA ILE A 206 -4.36 -8.21 11.06
C ILE A 206 -4.17 -9.23 12.18
N PHE A 207 -3.91 -10.49 11.85
CA PHE A 207 -3.66 -11.54 12.86
C PHE A 207 -2.41 -11.23 13.69
N TYR A 208 -1.37 -10.72 13.03
CA TYR A 208 -0.13 -10.34 13.71
C TYR A 208 -0.35 -9.19 14.70
N ILE A 209 -1.01 -8.10 14.28
CA ILE A 209 -1.28 -6.94 15.15
C ILE A 209 -2.15 -7.32 16.36
N ARG A 210 -3.09 -8.26 16.20
CA ARG A 210 -3.93 -8.76 17.31
C ARG A 210 -3.16 -9.53 18.37
N GLY A 211 -1.98 -10.06 18.03
CA GLY A 211 -1.15 -10.88 18.92
C GLY A 211 -0.04 -10.13 19.65
N VAL A 212 0.15 -8.83 19.40
CA VAL A 212 1.26 -8.05 19.96
C VAL A 212 0.74 -7.05 21.00
N ASP A 213 1.22 -7.17 22.24
CA ASP A 213 0.97 -6.19 23.30
C ASP A 213 1.78 -4.90 23.06
N ILE A 214 1.18 -3.73 23.38
CA ILE A 214 1.81 -2.41 23.22
C ILE A 214 2.90 -2.24 24.30
N THR A 215 4.06 -2.85 24.07
CA THR A 215 5.24 -2.78 24.95
C THR A 215 6.47 -2.32 24.15
N ALA A 216 7.61 -2.15 24.82
CA ALA A 216 8.86 -1.72 24.19
C ALA A 216 9.32 -2.62 23.02
N GLU A 217 8.78 -3.84 22.91
CA GLU A 217 9.07 -4.78 21.83
C GLU A 217 8.20 -4.56 20.58
N PHE A 218 7.21 -3.67 20.61
CA PHE A 218 6.34 -3.40 19.46
C PHE A 218 7.14 -2.93 18.23
N LEU A 219 8.16 -2.09 18.42
CA LEU A 219 9.05 -1.59 17.37
C LEU A 219 10.03 -2.65 16.84
N TYR A 220 10.27 -3.72 17.60
CA TYR A 220 11.05 -4.87 17.13
C TYR A 220 10.18 -5.82 16.33
N THR A 221 8.94 -6.01 16.78
CA THR A 221 8.03 -7.04 16.29
C THR A 221 7.29 -6.60 15.02
N THR A 222 6.98 -5.31 14.85
CA THR A 222 6.10 -4.83 13.77
C THR A 222 6.78 -4.44 12.46
N VAL A 223 8.09 -4.61 12.33
CA VAL A 223 8.90 -4.16 11.18
C VAL A 223 9.35 -5.34 10.32
#